data_AF-A0A1T4KBU1-F1
#
_entry.id   AF-A0A1T4KBU1-F1
#
_cell.length_a   1.000
_cell.length_b   1.000
_cell.length_c   1.000
_cell.angle_alpha   90.00
_cell.angle_beta   90.00
_cell.angle_gamma   90.00
#
_symmetry.space_group_name_H-M   'P 1'
#
loop_
_entity.id
_entity.type
_entity.pdbx_description
1 polymer ?
#
loop_
_entity_poly.entity_id
_entity_poly.type
_entity_poly.pdbx_seq_one_letter_code
_entity_poly.pdbx_strand_id
1 'polypeptide(L)'
;MVELAAWLDPKVVVPAIGVVLASVIVPILLHYLKARREREDKILEIRTKIYTEYFKKFEEAAVGVGVDYEEFSKVTLRSAFRNLLESENSPDAIIKFQDEVGKFPQQIYDSYRKVTEEVTSLKILGSDKLFQLTSEFELLNQEILDMSSKWLGEMQHVITAPDLEAPIAKEMKAKGLRAKSLKDEIIKQMRLELNLGK
;
A
#
# COMPACT_ATOMS: atom_id res chain seq x y z
N MET A 1 60.94 41.28 12.29
CA MET A 1 61.08 39.86 12.69
C MET A 1 60.60 39.59 14.12
N VAL A 2 60.68 40.54 15.06
CA VAL A 2 60.25 40.35 16.46
C VAL A 2 58.73 40.21 16.64
N GLU A 3 57.92 40.96 15.87
CA GLU A 3 56.45 40.88 15.96
C GLU A 3 55.88 39.53 15.49
N LEU A 4 56.40 38.97 14.38
CA LEU A 4 55.96 37.67 13.88
C LEU A 4 56.26 36.52 14.86
N ALA A 5 57.34 36.63 15.63
CA ALA A 5 57.70 35.66 16.67
C ALA A 5 56.76 35.74 17.90
N ALA A 6 56.25 36.93 18.23
CA ALA A 6 55.27 37.11 19.31
C ALA A 6 53.91 36.47 18.97
N TRP A 7 53.52 36.46 17.70
CA TRP A 7 52.31 35.77 17.22
C TRP A 7 52.42 34.25 17.22
N LEU A 8 53.61 33.68 17.38
CA LEU A 8 53.85 32.23 17.45
C LEU A 8 53.98 31.72 18.90
N ASP A 9 53.93 32.60 19.90
CA ASP A 9 53.90 32.20 21.31
C ASP A 9 52.62 31.37 21.57
N PRO A 10 52.73 30.13 22.10
CA PRO A 10 51.59 29.30 22.44
C PRO A 10 50.52 30.00 23.29
N LYS A 11 50.92 30.96 24.14
CA LYS A 11 49.99 31.77 24.96
C LYS A 11 49.08 32.68 24.14
N VAL A 12 49.45 32.99 22.90
CA VAL A 12 48.70 33.85 21.97
C VAL A 12 48.02 33.01 20.89
N VAL A 13 48.72 32.02 20.32
CA VAL A 13 48.20 31.15 19.25
C VAL A 13 47.03 30.29 19.70
N VAL A 14 47.15 29.63 20.85
CA VAL A 14 46.13 28.66 21.31
C VAL A 14 44.78 29.34 21.58
N PRO A 15 44.72 30.47 22.31
CA PRO A 15 43.47 31.22 22.46
C PRO A 15 42.92 31.74 21.13
N ALA A 16 43.77 32.23 20.23
CA ALA A 16 43.34 32.72 18.92
C ALA A 16 42.71 31.62 18.06
N ILE A 17 43.30 30.43 18.03
CA ILE A 17 42.72 29.24 17.38
C ILE A 17 41.40 28.86 18.07
N GLY A 18 41.34 28.90 19.40
CA GLY A 18 40.10 28.65 20.16
C GLY A 18 38.97 29.61 19.78
N VAL A 19 39.28 30.90 19.64
CA VAL A 19 38.31 31.92 19.19
C VAL A 19 37.85 31.65 17.76
N VAL A 20 38.76 31.35 16.82
CA VAL A 20 38.39 31.01 15.43
C VAL A 20 37.53 29.75 15.37
N LEU A 21 37.88 28.70 16.12
CA LEU A 21 37.09 27.48 16.20
C LEU A 21 35.68 27.76 16.73
N ALA A 22 35.57 28.51 17.83
CA ALA A 22 34.30 28.82 18.47
C ALA A 22 33.44 29.82 17.68
N SER A 23 34.04 30.76 16.96
CA SER A 23 33.31 31.82 16.23
C SER A 23 33.01 31.49 14.78
N VAL A 24 33.78 30.60 14.14
CA VAL A 24 33.62 30.27 12.72
C VAL A 24 33.23 28.82 12.53
N ILE A 25 34.04 27.88 13.05
CA ILE A 25 33.85 26.45 12.75
C ILE A 25 32.61 25.90 13.46
N VAL A 26 32.44 26.20 14.76
CA VAL A 26 31.30 25.73 15.54
C VAL A 26 29.97 26.24 14.96
N PRO A 27 29.78 27.54 14.65
CA PRO A 27 28.54 28.03 14.07
C PRO A 27 28.22 27.43 12.69
N ILE A 28 29.22 27.25 11.83
CA ILE A 28 29.03 26.60 10.52
C ILE A 28 28.59 25.15 10.70
N LEU A 29 29.24 24.42 11.61
CA LEU A 29 28.90 23.02 11.89
C LEU A 29 27.49 22.91 12.49
N LEU A 30 27.12 23.78 13.43
CA LEU A 30 25.77 23.85 13.99
C LEU A 30 24.73 24.20 12.92
N HIS A 31 25.02 25.14 12.02
CA HIS A 31 24.12 25.49 10.93
C HIS A 31 23.92 24.32 9.97
N TYR A 32 24.99 23.61 9.61
CA TYR A 32 24.92 22.41 8.78
C TYR A 32 24.13 21.28 9.44
N LEU A 33 24.40 20.98 10.72
CA LEU A 33 23.68 19.96 11.47
C LEU A 33 22.20 20.32 11.65
N LYS A 34 21.89 21.60 11.88
CA LYS A 34 20.52 22.11 11.96
C LYS A 34 19.80 21.95 10.63
N ALA A 35 20.40 22.39 9.53
CA ALA A 35 19.82 22.26 8.19
C ALA A 35 19.60 20.79 7.80
N ARG A 36 20.51 19.90 8.19
CA ARG A 36 20.35 18.45 8.00
C ARG A 36 19.16 17.91 8.79
N ARG A 37 19.05 18.26 10.08
CA ARG A 37 17.93 17.84 10.94
C ARG A 37 16.58 18.34 10.39
N GLU A 38 16.50 19.61 10.01
CA GLU A 38 15.28 20.19 9.43
C GLU A 38 14.84 19.48 8.14
N ARG A 39 15.79 19.03 7.32
CA ARG A 39 15.47 18.23 6.12
C ARG A 39 14.96 16.85 6.49
N GLU A 40 15.62 16.17 7.43
CA GLU A 40 15.20 14.84 7.92
C GLU A 40 13.79 14.91 8.53
N ASP A 41 13.51 15.93 9.36
CA ASP A 41 12.20 16.15 9.97
C ASP A 41 11.10 16.42 8.93
N LYS A 42 11.38 17.26 7.92
CA LYS A 42 10.43 17.53 6.82
C LYS A 42 10.14 16.28 6.00
N ILE A 43 11.14 15.46 5.70
CA ILE A 43 10.95 14.20 4.97
C ILE A 43 10.10 13.23 5.80
N LEU A 44 10.35 13.15 7.11
CA LEU A 44 9.56 12.33 8.02
C LEU A 44 8.10 12.81 8.10
N GLU A 45 7.87 14.12 8.17
CA GLU A 45 6.53 14.71 8.17
C GLU A 45 5.77 14.39 6.87
N ILE A 46 6.42 14.58 5.72
CA ILE A 46 5.85 14.26 4.40
C ILE A 46 5.51 12.78 4.30
N ARG A 47 6.42 11.88 4.71
CA ARG A 47 6.18 10.43 4.74
C ARG A 47 5.03 10.06 5.65
N THR A 48 4.99 10.63 6.86
CA THR A 48 3.90 10.38 7.83
C THR A 48 2.55 10.75 7.24
N LYS A 49 2.45 11.94 6.63
CA LYS A 49 1.23 12.40 5.98
C LYS A 49 0.79 11.45 4.88
N ILE A 50 1.69 11.13 3.94
CA ILE A 50 1.37 10.29 2.78
C ILE A 50 1.05 8.86 3.19
N TYR A 51 1.76 8.29 4.17
CA TYR A 51 1.49 6.93 4.65
C TYR A 51 0.14 6.87 5.38
N THR A 52 -0.22 7.91 6.14
CA THR A 52 -1.52 8.00 6.81
C THR A 52 -2.67 8.15 5.81
N GLU A 53 -2.52 9.03 4.82
CA GLU A 53 -3.51 9.24 3.76
C GLU A 53 -3.72 7.97 2.93
N TYR A 54 -2.63 7.30 2.54
CA TYR A 54 -2.71 6.00 1.87
C TYR A 54 -3.38 4.96 2.74
N PHE A 55 -2.98 4.83 4.01
CA PHE A 55 -3.51 3.80 4.89
C PHE A 55 -5.03 3.95 5.09
N LYS A 56 -5.51 5.18 5.26
CA LYS A 56 -6.95 5.46 5.41
C LYS A 56 -7.73 5.05 4.15
N LYS A 57 -7.27 5.46 2.97
CA LYS A 57 -7.90 5.09 1.69
C LYS A 57 -7.81 3.59 1.42
N PHE A 58 -6.69 2.99 1.82
CA PHE A 58 -6.47 1.56 1.74
C PHE A 58 -7.45 0.82 2.64
N GLU A 59 -7.66 1.22 3.89
CA GLU A 59 -8.65 0.62 4.78
C GLU A 59 -10.06 0.76 4.21
N GLU A 60 -10.41 1.95 3.69
CA GLU A 60 -11.69 2.19 3.02
C GLU A 60 -11.91 1.24 1.82
N ALA A 61 -10.86 0.96 1.03
CA ALA A 61 -10.92 0.03 -0.09
C ALA A 61 -10.87 -1.45 0.34
N ALA A 62 -10.07 -1.80 1.35
CA ALA A 62 -9.88 -3.17 1.80
C ALA A 62 -11.07 -3.72 2.59
N VAL A 63 -11.78 -2.86 3.33
CA VAL A 63 -13.08 -3.20 3.93
C VAL A 63 -14.05 -3.66 2.83
N GLY A 64 -13.99 -3.06 1.64
CA GLY A 64 -14.83 -3.41 0.49
C GLY A 64 -14.38 -4.61 -0.36
N VAL A 65 -13.19 -5.19 -0.16
CA VAL A 65 -12.73 -6.34 -0.98
C VAL A 65 -12.64 -7.63 -0.17
N GLY A 66 -12.12 -7.56 1.05
CA GLY A 66 -11.89 -8.75 1.88
C GLY A 66 -13.17 -9.30 2.52
N VAL A 67 -14.09 -8.43 2.90
CA VAL A 67 -15.43 -8.80 3.43
C VAL A 67 -16.33 -9.21 2.27
N ASP A 68 -16.30 -8.45 1.17
CA ASP A 68 -17.15 -8.70 0.01
C ASP A 68 -16.81 -10.02 -0.69
N TYR A 69 -15.56 -10.52 -0.77
CA TYR A 69 -15.30 -11.83 -1.40
C TYR A 69 -15.94 -13.00 -0.64
N GLU A 70 -15.79 -13.04 0.69
CA GLU A 70 -16.31 -14.14 1.50
C GLU A 70 -17.84 -14.09 1.57
N GLU A 71 -18.41 -12.89 1.71
CA GLU A 71 -19.85 -12.66 1.65
C GLU A 71 -20.42 -12.96 0.25
N PHE A 72 -19.76 -12.48 -0.80
CA PHE A 72 -20.17 -12.73 -2.17
C PHE A 72 -20.14 -14.22 -2.51
N SER A 73 -19.03 -14.93 -2.24
CA SER A 73 -18.91 -16.35 -2.58
C SER A 73 -19.85 -17.25 -1.77
N LYS A 74 -20.01 -17.01 -0.47
CA LYS A 74 -20.79 -17.89 0.42
C LYS A 74 -22.28 -17.55 0.49
N VAL A 75 -22.62 -16.27 0.34
CA VAL A 75 -23.98 -15.75 0.55
C VAL A 75 -24.57 -15.31 -0.79
N THR A 76 -24.02 -14.27 -1.42
CA THR A 76 -24.62 -13.64 -2.61
C THR A 76 -24.70 -14.60 -3.78
N LEU A 77 -23.59 -15.24 -4.13
CA LEU A 77 -23.51 -16.21 -5.22
C LEU A 77 -24.39 -17.42 -4.95
N ARG A 78 -24.35 -17.95 -3.72
CA ARG A 78 -25.15 -19.12 -3.33
C ARG A 78 -26.64 -18.82 -3.37
N SER A 79 -27.03 -17.63 -2.92
CA SER A 79 -28.41 -17.14 -2.96
C SER A 79 -28.89 -16.91 -4.40
N ALA A 80 -28.09 -16.22 -5.21
CA ALA A 80 -28.40 -15.97 -6.61
C ALA A 80 -28.54 -17.29 -7.40
N PHE A 81 -27.64 -18.26 -7.15
CA PHE A 81 -27.70 -19.57 -7.78
C PHE A 81 -28.91 -20.38 -7.32
N ARG A 82 -29.25 -20.31 -6.03
CA ARG A 82 -30.46 -20.95 -5.50
C ARG A 82 -31.73 -20.39 -6.14
N ASN A 83 -31.82 -19.06 -6.27
CA ASN A 83 -32.95 -18.40 -6.93
C ASN A 83 -33.06 -18.78 -8.41
N LEU A 84 -31.92 -18.97 -9.09
CA LEU A 84 -31.85 -19.45 -10.46
C LEU A 84 -32.45 -20.86 -10.59
N LEU A 85 -32.03 -21.78 -9.72
CA LEU A 85 -32.52 -23.16 -9.69
C LEU A 85 -34.00 -23.27 -9.30
N GLU A 86 -34.44 -22.53 -8.28
CA GLU A 86 -35.83 -22.52 -7.81
C GLU A 86 -36.79 -21.91 -8.85
N SER A 87 -36.27 -21.10 -9.78
CA SER A 87 -37.03 -20.49 -10.87
C SER A 87 -36.95 -21.28 -12.19
N GLU A 88 -36.49 -22.54 -12.15
CA GLU A 88 -36.29 -23.41 -13.33
C GLU A 88 -35.46 -22.75 -14.45
N ASN A 89 -34.45 -21.94 -14.09
CA ASN A 89 -33.66 -21.16 -15.05
C ASN A 89 -34.50 -20.25 -15.96
N SER A 90 -35.57 -19.65 -15.43
CA SER A 90 -36.36 -18.68 -16.19
C SER A 90 -35.48 -17.54 -16.75
N PRO A 91 -35.83 -16.94 -17.90
CA PRO A 91 -35.03 -15.85 -18.49
C PRO A 91 -34.77 -14.69 -17.52
N ASP A 92 -35.77 -14.32 -16.71
CA ASP A 92 -35.66 -13.29 -15.68
C ASP A 92 -34.71 -13.68 -14.54
N ALA A 93 -34.70 -14.96 -14.14
CA ALA A 93 -33.80 -15.45 -13.11
C ALA A 93 -32.34 -15.51 -13.61
N ILE A 94 -32.13 -15.84 -14.89
CA ILE A 94 -30.81 -15.79 -15.54
C ILE A 94 -30.27 -14.36 -15.56
N ILE A 95 -31.10 -13.37 -15.96
CA ILE A 95 -30.68 -11.96 -16.00
C ILE A 95 -30.34 -11.47 -14.58
N LYS A 96 -31.18 -11.76 -13.58
CA LYS A 96 -30.91 -11.38 -12.19
C LYS A 96 -29.63 -12.01 -11.64
N PHE A 97 -29.38 -13.28 -11.98
CA PHE A 97 -28.15 -13.97 -11.60
C PHE A 97 -26.94 -13.28 -12.24
N GLN A 98 -26.99 -12.97 -13.53
CA GLN A 98 -25.90 -12.27 -14.23
C GLN A 98 -25.65 -10.87 -13.65
N ASP A 99 -26.70 -10.12 -13.30
CA ASP A 99 -26.58 -8.81 -12.65
C ASP A 99 -25.95 -8.90 -11.26
N GLU A 100 -26.31 -9.89 -10.45
CA GLU A 100 -25.74 -10.12 -9.12
C GLU A 100 -24.26 -10.50 -9.20
N VAL A 101 -23.90 -11.44 -10.08
CA VAL A 101 -22.52 -11.91 -10.19
C VAL A 101 -21.64 -10.87 -10.93
N GLY A 102 -22.22 -10.10 -11.85
CA GLY A 102 -21.52 -9.03 -12.59
C GLY A 102 -21.14 -7.82 -11.75
N LYS A 103 -21.79 -7.58 -10.62
CA LYS A 103 -21.42 -6.49 -9.67
C LYS A 103 -20.09 -6.72 -8.99
N PHE A 104 -19.66 -7.98 -8.86
CA PHE A 104 -18.49 -8.33 -8.07
C PHE A 104 -17.15 -7.87 -8.65
N PRO A 105 -16.83 -8.14 -9.94
CA PRO A 105 -15.63 -7.54 -10.55
C PRO A 105 -15.66 -6.01 -10.51
N GLN A 106 -16.84 -5.39 -10.64
CA GLN A 106 -16.97 -3.94 -10.57
C GLN A 106 -16.59 -3.40 -9.19
N GLN A 107 -17.01 -4.05 -8.11
CA GLN A 107 -16.64 -3.70 -6.73
C GLN A 107 -15.13 -3.87 -6.48
N ILE A 108 -14.54 -4.97 -6.99
CA ILE A 108 -13.09 -5.18 -6.91
C ILE A 108 -12.36 -4.11 -7.72
N TYR A 109 -12.86 -3.76 -8.90
CA TYR A 109 -12.24 -2.78 -9.79
C TYR A 109 -12.26 -1.38 -9.19
N ASP A 110 -13.41 -0.95 -8.66
CA ASP A 110 -13.54 0.36 -8.01
C ASP A 110 -12.66 0.47 -6.76
N SER A 111 -12.52 -0.62 -6.01
CA SER A 111 -11.63 -0.68 -4.85
C SER A 111 -10.15 -0.67 -5.27
N TYR A 112 -9.79 -1.41 -6.31
CA TYR A 112 -8.44 -1.41 -6.87
C TYR A 112 -8.04 -0.02 -7.39
N ARG A 113 -8.91 0.63 -8.17
CA ARG A 113 -8.64 1.96 -8.73
C ARG A 113 -8.34 3.00 -7.64
N LYS A 114 -9.13 2.99 -6.55
CA LYS A 114 -8.93 3.88 -5.40
C LYS A 114 -7.58 3.69 -4.71
N VAL A 115 -7.06 2.47 -4.68
CA VAL A 115 -5.76 2.16 -4.07
C VAL A 115 -4.62 2.55 -5.02
N THR A 116 -4.71 2.22 -6.30
CA THR A 116 -3.64 2.40 -7.28
C THR A 116 -3.34 3.86 -7.62
N GLU A 117 -4.33 4.75 -7.58
CA GLU A 117 -4.14 6.20 -7.83
C GLU A 117 -3.12 6.86 -6.88
N GLU A 118 -2.93 6.31 -5.67
CA GLU A 118 -2.05 6.87 -4.63
C GLU A 118 -0.73 6.11 -4.45
N VAL A 119 -0.60 4.89 -5.01
CA VAL A 119 0.62 4.08 -4.87
C VAL A 119 1.82 4.78 -5.51
N THR A 120 1.63 5.64 -6.51
CA THR A 120 2.72 6.41 -7.15
C THR A 120 3.49 7.27 -6.14
N SER A 121 2.81 7.95 -5.22
CA SER A 121 3.45 8.78 -4.18
C SER A 121 4.25 7.93 -3.19
N LEU A 122 3.72 6.77 -2.84
CA LEU A 122 4.39 5.78 -2.01
C LEU A 122 5.63 5.18 -2.66
N LYS A 123 5.57 4.89 -3.96
CA LYS A 123 6.69 4.36 -4.74
C LYS A 123 7.86 5.35 -4.81
N ILE A 124 7.58 6.66 -4.77
CA ILE A 124 8.61 7.71 -4.82
C ILE A 124 9.25 7.95 -3.45
N LEU A 125 8.48 7.90 -2.37
CA LEU A 125 8.94 8.31 -1.04
C LEU A 125 9.32 7.14 -0.11
N GLY A 126 8.77 5.96 -0.38
CA GLY A 126 9.00 4.73 0.34
C GLY A 126 10.40 4.16 0.14
N SER A 127 10.78 3.22 1.00
CA SER A 127 11.97 2.39 0.75
C SER A 127 11.75 1.45 -0.44
N ASP A 128 12.85 0.93 -0.99
CA ASP A 128 12.80 -0.12 -2.03
C ASP A 128 11.96 -1.34 -1.60
N LYS A 129 11.94 -1.64 -0.30
CA LYS A 129 11.12 -2.73 0.24
C LYS A 129 9.63 -2.38 0.21
N LEU A 130 9.27 -1.15 0.57
CA LEU A 130 7.88 -0.68 0.48
C LEU A 130 7.41 -0.62 -0.98
N PHE A 131 8.29 -0.20 -1.89
CA PHE A 131 8.07 -0.27 -3.33
C PHE A 131 7.77 -1.71 -3.79
N GLN A 132 8.61 -2.68 -3.42
CA GLN A 132 8.40 -4.09 -3.79
C GLN A 132 7.06 -4.64 -3.27
N LEU A 133 6.76 -4.41 -1.98
CA LEU A 133 5.52 -4.89 -1.37
C LEU A 133 4.27 -4.28 -2.01
N THR A 134 4.30 -2.98 -2.31
CA THR A 134 3.18 -2.29 -2.97
C THR A 134 3.01 -2.74 -4.43
N SER A 135 4.10 -3.00 -5.15
CA SER A 135 4.04 -3.57 -6.50
C SER A 135 3.52 -5.02 -6.53
N GLU A 136 3.92 -5.86 -5.59
CA GLU A 136 3.39 -7.23 -5.46
C GLU A 136 1.88 -7.20 -5.17
N PHE A 137 1.45 -6.28 -4.32
CA PHE A 137 0.04 -6.08 -4.02
C PHE A 137 -0.78 -5.61 -5.25
N GLU A 138 -0.27 -4.67 -6.05
CA GLU A 138 -0.93 -4.25 -7.29
C GLU A 138 -1.09 -5.41 -8.28
N LEU A 139 0.01 -6.14 -8.54
CA LEU A 139 0.03 -7.32 -9.42
C LEU A 139 -1.01 -8.35 -8.99
N LEU A 140 -1.06 -8.64 -7.71
CA LEU A 140 -1.96 -9.65 -7.17
C LEU A 140 -3.44 -9.25 -7.29
N ASN A 141 -3.77 -7.97 -7.12
CA ASN A 141 -5.15 -7.49 -7.35
C ASN A 141 -5.52 -7.50 -8.84
N GLN A 142 -4.58 -7.18 -9.72
CA GLN A 142 -4.79 -7.30 -11.16
C GLN A 142 -5.06 -8.76 -11.57
N GLU A 143 -4.33 -9.71 -11.00
CA GLU A 143 -4.58 -11.15 -11.22
C GLU A 143 -5.96 -11.58 -10.70
N ILE A 144 -6.38 -11.10 -9.52
CA ILE A 144 -7.72 -11.37 -8.98
C ILE A 144 -8.81 -10.81 -9.91
N LEU A 145 -8.62 -9.61 -10.45
CA LEU A 145 -9.54 -8.99 -11.41
C LEU A 145 -9.64 -9.80 -12.70
N ASP A 146 -8.50 -10.19 -13.28
CA ASP A 146 -8.48 -11.01 -14.50
C ASP A 146 -9.13 -12.37 -14.27
N MET A 147 -8.88 -12.99 -13.11
CA MET A 147 -9.50 -14.26 -12.72
C MET A 147 -11.00 -14.12 -12.48
N SER A 148 -11.45 -13.02 -11.87
CA SER A 148 -12.89 -12.75 -11.69
C SER A 148 -13.62 -12.61 -13.02
N SER A 149 -12.99 -11.94 -14.00
CA SER A 149 -13.51 -11.79 -15.36
C SER A 149 -13.57 -13.13 -16.10
N LYS A 150 -12.51 -13.96 -15.98
CA LYS A 150 -12.47 -15.31 -16.57
C LYS A 150 -13.53 -16.23 -15.96
N TRP A 151 -13.65 -16.21 -14.64
CA TRP A 151 -14.66 -16.99 -13.91
C TRP A 151 -16.08 -16.62 -14.30
N LEU A 152 -16.37 -15.33 -14.51
CA LEU A 152 -17.65 -14.87 -15.05
C LEU A 152 -17.91 -15.34 -16.49
N GLY A 153 -16.87 -15.34 -17.34
CA GLY A 153 -16.96 -15.90 -18.69
C GLY A 153 -17.26 -17.40 -18.67
N GLU A 154 -16.63 -18.13 -17.76
CA GLU A 154 -16.86 -19.56 -17.57
C GLU A 154 -18.22 -19.86 -16.92
N MET A 155 -18.76 -18.95 -16.10
CA MET A 155 -20.09 -19.11 -15.50
C MET A 155 -21.22 -19.23 -16.51
N GLN A 156 -21.09 -18.64 -17.71
CA GLN A 156 -22.05 -18.88 -18.80
C GLN A 156 -22.16 -20.36 -19.17
N HIS A 157 -21.12 -21.15 -18.92
CA HIS A 157 -21.08 -22.60 -19.13
C HIS A 157 -21.40 -23.41 -17.85
N VAL A 158 -21.33 -22.82 -16.66
CA VAL A 158 -21.62 -23.49 -15.36
C VAL A 158 -23.13 -23.60 -15.09
N ILE A 159 -23.97 -22.82 -15.76
CA ILE A 159 -25.44 -22.91 -15.68
C ILE A 159 -25.94 -24.35 -16.00
N THR A 160 -25.20 -25.12 -16.80
CA THR A 160 -25.54 -26.51 -17.13
C THR A 160 -24.95 -27.55 -16.16
N ALA A 161 -23.95 -27.21 -15.33
CA ALA A 161 -23.38 -28.08 -14.30
C ALA A 161 -22.70 -27.25 -13.19
N PRO A 162 -23.29 -27.13 -11.98
CA PRO A 162 -22.74 -26.29 -10.93
C PRO A 162 -21.47 -26.92 -10.33
N ASP A 163 -20.31 -26.30 -10.58
CA ASP A 163 -19.12 -26.54 -9.77
C ASP A 163 -18.70 -25.23 -9.08
N LEU A 164 -19.27 -25.00 -7.89
CA LEU A 164 -18.90 -23.87 -7.02
C LEU A 164 -17.52 -24.06 -6.36
N GLU A 165 -16.91 -25.24 -6.51
CA GLU A 165 -15.57 -25.60 -6.06
C GLU A 165 -14.54 -25.53 -7.20
N ALA A 166 -14.90 -24.87 -8.32
CA ALA A 166 -14.04 -24.72 -9.49
C ALA A 166 -12.61 -24.28 -9.10
N PRO A 167 -11.57 -24.81 -9.76
CA PRO A 167 -10.17 -24.50 -9.45
C PRO A 167 -9.88 -22.99 -9.33
N ILE A 168 -10.53 -22.18 -10.17
CA ILE A 168 -10.40 -20.71 -10.17
C ILE A 168 -10.90 -20.09 -8.87
N ALA A 169 -12.00 -20.57 -8.29
CA ALA A 169 -12.52 -20.06 -7.03
C ALA A 169 -11.55 -20.35 -5.86
N LYS A 170 -10.92 -21.53 -5.85
CA LYS A 170 -9.88 -21.88 -4.86
C LYS A 170 -8.64 -21.01 -5.01
N GLU A 171 -8.21 -20.75 -6.25
CA GLU A 171 -7.06 -19.91 -6.53
C GLU A 171 -7.33 -18.43 -6.20
N MET A 172 -8.51 -17.90 -6.52
CA MET A 172 -8.95 -16.55 -6.14
C MET A 172 -8.93 -16.37 -4.63
N LYS A 173 -9.43 -17.35 -3.88
CA LYS A 173 -9.41 -17.34 -2.41
C LYS A 173 -7.98 -17.33 -1.86
N ALA A 174 -7.08 -18.13 -2.41
CA ALA A 174 -5.68 -18.17 -2.00
C ALA A 174 -4.98 -16.82 -2.25
N LYS A 175 -5.21 -16.23 -3.42
CA LYS A 175 -4.70 -14.88 -3.75
C LYS A 175 -5.29 -13.82 -2.83
N GLY A 176 -6.59 -13.84 -2.56
CA GLY A 176 -7.23 -12.93 -1.59
C GLY A 176 -6.61 -12.99 -0.19
N LEU A 177 -6.27 -14.19 0.30
CA LEU A 177 -5.55 -14.36 1.57
C LEU A 177 -4.12 -13.80 1.51
N ARG A 178 -3.40 -13.98 0.40
CA ARG A 178 -2.08 -13.38 0.20
C ARG A 178 -2.16 -11.85 0.12
N ALA A 179 -3.19 -11.28 -0.52
CA ALA A 179 -3.45 -9.84 -0.54
C ALA A 179 -3.56 -9.28 0.89
N LYS A 180 -4.28 -10.00 1.75
CA LYS A 180 -4.43 -9.66 3.17
C LYS A 180 -3.09 -9.71 3.93
N SER A 181 -2.26 -10.73 3.68
CA SER A 181 -0.91 -10.83 4.27
C SER A 181 0.00 -9.69 3.80
N LEU A 182 0.00 -9.39 2.50
CA LEU A 182 0.80 -8.31 1.91
C LEU A 182 0.44 -6.96 2.50
N LYS A 183 -0.85 -6.71 2.74
CA LYS A 183 -1.30 -5.53 3.47
C LYS A 183 -0.58 -5.40 4.82
N ASP A 184 -0.61 -6.46 5.63
CA ASP A 184 -0.03 -6.42 6.97
C ASP A 184 1.50 -6.20 6.91
N GLU A 185 2.16 -6.74 5.89
CA GLU A 185 3.58 -6.51 5.61
C GLU A 185 3.87 -5.05 5.20
N ILE A 186 3.05 -4.45 4.34
CA ILE A 186 3.13 -3.04 3.93
C ILE A 186 3.00 -2.13 5.15
N ILE A 187 1.99 -2.35 5.99
CA ILE A 187 1.76 -1.57 7.22
C ILE A 187 2.97 -1.67 8.15
N LYS A 188 3.47 -2.89 8.35
CA LYS A 188 4.63 -3.12 9.21
C LYS A 188 5.87 -2.39 8.67
N GLN A 189 6.07 -2.40 7.36
CA GLN A 189 7.20 -1.70 6.73
C GLN A 189 7.06 -0.18 6.87
N MET A 190 5.87 0.40 6.66
CA MET A 190 5.61 1.83 6.89
C MET A 190 5.90 2.23 8.34
N ARG A 191 5.47 1.41 9.32
CA ARG A 191 5.74 1.65 10.74
C ARG A 191 7.23 1.64 11.06
N LEU A 192 8.01 0.74 10.46
CA LEU A 192 9.46 0.71 10.60
C LEU A 192 10.10 1.98 10.04
N GLU A 193 9.66 2.45 8.87
CA GLU A 193 10.18 3.68 8.25
C GLU A 193 9.86 4.95 9.03
N LEU A 194 8.74 4.96 9.75
CA LEU A 194 8.35 6.05 10.64
C LEU A 194 8.99 5.96 12.03
N ASN A 195 9.85 4.96 12.28
CA ASN A 195 10.38 4.63 13.61
C ASN A 195 9.29 4.33 14.66
N LEU A 196 8.08 3.96 14.24
CA LEU A 196 6.94 3.62 15.09
C LEU A 196 6.90 2.10 15.36
N GLY A 197 7.92 1.57 16.04
CA GLY A 197 7.99 0.13 16.33
C GLY A 197 9.36 -0.41 16.73
N LYS A 198 10.21 0.41 17.35
CA LYS A 198 11.34 -0.09 18.15
C LYS A 198 10.89 -0.37 19.58
#